data_AF-A0A831TQJ7-F1
#
_entry.id   AF-A0A831TQJ7-F1
#
_cell.length_a   1.000
_cell.length_b   1.000
_cell.length_c   1.000
_cell.angle_alpha   90.00
_cell.angle_beta   90.00
_cell.angle_gamma   90.00
#
_symmetry.space_group_name_H-M   'P 1'
#
loop_
_entity.id
_entity.type
_entity.pdbx_description
1 polymer ?
#
loop_
_entity_poly.entity_id
_entity_poly.type
_entity_poly.pdbx_seq_one_letter_code
_entity_poly.pdbx_strand_id
1 'polypeptide(L)'
;MSLTVITPILNEETFLPLYLESVVQYADEIIIVDGGSVDRSLYWIRKYQKRYNIKLFYMKQTGIPYSDEWDESKVRNFLIEQATGDWIANIDADEIFDDRISAALPDIMKQRNIHVYQFPFINFWRDPGIVRVNAPHDERWSNDIVRMWRNGMGIRYNDQKHHCTLQAVEGGSFWRIPRSRAEVPLYHYHYALGRLIKFNDNRRGDVNMLNNRGNPDWEYQHGQYEIRTKPFLGRHPSVVQAYLKKRVKH
;
A
#
# COMPACT_ATOMS: atom_id res chain seq x y z
N MET A 1 -1.42 22.29 -7.98
CA MET A 1 -2.33 21.18 -7.65
C MET A 1 -1.73 20.47 -6.45
N SER A 2 -2.54 20.02 -5.51
CA SER A 2 -2.08 19.33 -4.29
C SER A 2 -2.43 17.85 -4.29
N LEU A 3 -1.64 17.07 -3.55
CA LEU A 3 -1.80 15.63 -3.36
C LEU A 3 -2.07 15.30 -1.89
N THR A 4 -3.19 14.61 -1.63
CA THR A 4 -3.44 13.93 -0.36
C THR A 4 -3.04 12.47 -0.47
N VAL A 5 -2.15 12.01 0.40
CA VAL A 5 -1.88 10.58 0.58
C VAL A 5 -2.75 10.04 1.71
N ILE A 6 -3.45 8.94 1.47
CA ILE A 6 -4.30 8.28 2.47
C ILE A 6 -3.78 6.88 2.79
N THR A 7 -3.84 6.48 4.05
CA THR A 7 -3.51 5.10 4.47
C THR A 7 -4.30 4.67 5.71
N PRO A 8 -4.97 3.51 5.70
CA PRO A 8 -5.36 2.82 6.92
C PRO A 8 -4.13 2.13 7.52
N ILE A 9 -4.03 2.04 8.85
CA ILE A 9 -2.94 1.31 9.52
C ILE A 9 -3.47 0.51 10.71
N LEU A 10 -2.85 -0.64 10.96
CA LEU A 10 -2.99 -1.41 12.20
C LEU A 10 -1.68 -2.17 12.47
N ASN A 11 -0.99 -1.83 13.55
CA ASN A 11 0.26 -2.46 13.97
C ASN A 11 1.35 -2.49 12.87
N GLU A 12 1.64 -1.32 12.31
CA GLU A 12 2.57 -1.12 11.20
C GLU A 12 3.94 -0.58 11.66
N GLU A 13 4.38 -0.82 12.90
CA GLU A 13 5.62 -0.22 13.45
C GLU A 13 6.88 -0.54 12.65
N THR A 14 6.87 -1.65 11.90
CA THR A 14 7.98 -2.08 11.04
C THR A 14 8.12 -1.15 9.84
N PHE A 15 7.00 -0.75 9.23
CA PHE A 15 6.99 -0.04 7.96
C PHE A 15 6.77 1.47 8.11
N LEU A 16 6.03 1.91 9.13
CA LEU A 16 5.71 3.33 9.34
C LEU A 16 6.91 4.28 9.31
N PRO A 17 8.10 3.95 9.85
CA PRO A 17 9.27 4.82 9.71
C PRO A 17 9.70 5.01 8.25
N LEU A 18 9.66 3.95 7.45
CA LEU A 18 10.04 3.98 6.03
C LEU A 18 8.98 4.69 5.19
N TYR A 19 7.72 4.32 5.43
CA TYR A 19 6.55 4.92 4.80
C TYR A 19 6.51 6.43 5.03
N LEU A 20 6.53 6.87 6.30
CA LEU A 20 6.44 8.29 6.64
C LEU A 20 7.62 9.09 6.08
N GLU A 21 8.84 8.57 6.15
CA GLU A 21 10.02 9.22 5.55
C GLU A 21 9.91 9.36 4.02
N SER A 22 9.27 8.41 3.36
CA SER A 22 9.01 8.44 1.91
C SER A 22 7.89 9.40 1.54
N VAL A 23 6.71 9.24 2.14
CA VAL A 23 5.51 9.97 1.69
C VAL A 23 5.60 11.47 1.94
N VAL A 24 6.31 11.91 2.99
CA VAL A 24 6.51 13.34 3.28
C VAL A 24 7.37 14.05 2.24
N GLN A 25 8.06 13.32 1.34
CA GLN A 25 8.84 13.91 0.25
C GLN A 25 7.97 14.39 -0.92
N TYR A 26 6.70 13.99 -0.97
CA TYR A 26 5.85 14.25 -2.13
C TYR A 26 4.38 14.56 -1.81
N ALA A 27 3.91 14.33 -0.59
CA ALA A 27 2.54 14.61 -0.18
C ALA A 27 2.40 16.03 0.41
N ASP A 28 1.36 16.76 -0.01
CA ASP A 28 0.97 18.03 0.62
C ASP A 28 0.12 17.79 1.88
N GLU A 29 -0.63 16.69 1.90
CA GLU A 29 -1.45 16.23 3.02
C GLU A 29 -1.30 14.72 3.15
N ILE A 30 -1.23 14.24 4.39
CA ILE A 30 -1.26 12.81 4.70
C ILE A 30 -2.40 12.57 5.68
N ILE A 31 -3.28 11.61 5.37
CA ILE A 31 -4.38 11.22 6.25
C ILE A 31 -4.23 9.76 6.62
N ILE A 32 -4.23 9.52 7.92
CA ILE A 32 -4.04 8.19 8.50
C ILE A 32 -5.24 7.87 9.38
N VAL A 33 -5.80 6.67 9.21
CA VAL A 33 -6.75 6.09 10.17
C VAL A 33 -6.06 4.93 10.88
N ASP A 34 -5.89 5.05 12.20
CA ASP A 34 -5.45 3.96 13.04
C ASP A 34 -6.63 3.06 13.44
N GLY A 35 -6.48 1.76 13.15
CA GLY A 35 -7.45 0.71 13.47
C GLY A 35 -7.44 0.24 14.92
N GLY A 36 -6.65 0.88 15.80
CA GLY A 36 -6.44 0.47 17.19
C GLY A 36 -5.10 -0.21 17.42
N SER A 37 -4.00 0.37 16.90
CA SER A 37 -2.66 -0.21 17.08
C SER A 37 -2.24 -0.26 18.55
N VAL A 38 -1.53 -1.33 18.91
CA VAL A 38 -0.99 -1.57 20.26
C VAL A 38 0.55 -1.60 20.28
N ASP A 39 1.18 -1.44 19.12
CA ASP A 39 2.63 -1.33 18.94
C ASP A 39 3.10 0.13 18.87
N ARG A 40 4.32 0.38 18.35
CA ARG A 40 4.87 1.74 18.22
C ARG A 40 4.34 2.54 17.02
N SER A 41 3.29 2.10 16.33
CA SER A 41 2.75 2.80 15.16
C SER A 41 2.38 4.25 15.46
N LEU A 42 1.60 4.48 16.52
CA LEU A 42 1.17 5.83 16.92
C LEU A 42 2.34 6.72 17.33
N TYR A 43 3.42 6.15 17.88
CA TYR A 43 4.63 6.90 18.21
C TYR A 43 5.27 7.48 16.94
N TRP A 44 5.43 6.66 15.89
CA TRP A 44 6.03 7.11 14.64
C TRP A 44 5.19 8.19 13.97
N ILE A 45 3.87 8.00 13.88
CA ILE A 45 2.97 8.99 13.28
C ILE A 45 3.07 10.34 14.02
N ARG A 46 2.97 10.32 15.36
CA ARG A 46 3.07 11.55 16.18
C ARG A 46 4.43 12.22 16.07
N LYS A 47 5.51 11.47 15.82
CA LYS A 47 6.85 12.03 15.59
C LYS A 47 6.91 12.86 14.31
N TYR A 48 6.32 12.38 13.21
CA TYR A 48 6.29 13.09 11.92
C TYR A 48 5.23 14.21 11.90
N GLN A 49 4.10 14.04 12.60
CA GLN A 49 3.04 15.06 12.74
C GLN A 49 3.54 16.42 13.26
N LYS A 50 4.66 16.45 13.99
CA LYS A 50 5.27 17.70 14.48
C LYS A 50 5.83 18.59 13.38
N ARG A 51 6.07 18.03 12.19
CA ARG A 51 6.79 18.71 11.08
C ARG A 51 6.02 18.71 9.76
N TYR A 52 5.08 17.80 9.59
CA TYR A 52 4.36 17.59 8.34
C TYR A 52 2.86 17.62 8.55
N ASN A 53 2.12 17.96 7.49
CA ASN A 53 0.65 17.99 7.48
C ASN A 53 0.08 16.57 7.50
N ILE A 54 0.05 15.95 8.68
CA ILE A 54 -0.47 14.60 8.90
C ILE A 54 -1.69 14.68 9.82
N LYS A 55 -2.86 14.31 9.28
CA LYS A 55 -4.10 14.14 10.04
C LYS A 55 -4.23 12.68 10.48
N LEU A 56 -4.35 12.47 11.79
CA LEU A 56 -4.52 11.14 12.37
C LEU A 56 -5.92 11.01 12.97
N PHE A 57 -6.66 10.04 12.47
CA PHE A 57 -7.97 9.63 12.95
C PHE A 57 -7.87 8.25 13.61
N TYR A 58 -8.86 7.94 14.45
CA TYR A 58 -8.94 6.65 15.12
C TYR A 58 -10.29 6.02 14.79
N MET A 59 -10.24 4.80 14.27
CA MET A 59 -11.44 4.00 14.04
C MET A 59 -11.13 2.58 14.46
N LYS A 60 -11.24 2.33 15.77
CA LYS A 60 -10.93 1.01 16.34
C LYS A 60 -11.81 -0.04 15.69
N GLN A 61 -11.16 -1.04 15.13
CA GLN A 61 -11.84 -2.16 14.51
C GLN A 61 -12.05 -3.26 15.54
N THR A 62 -13.19 -3.94 15.45
CA THR A 62 -13.53 -5.09 16.29
C THR A 62 -13.44 -6.36 15.45
N GLY A 63 -13.04 -7.46 16.08
CA GLY A 63 -12.88 -8.74 15.40
C GLY A 63 -11.43 -9.10 15.09
N ILE A 64 -11.25 -10.18 14.35
CA ILE A 64 -9.93 -10.59 13.85
C ILE A 64 -9.53 -9.62 12.73
N PRO A 65 -8.33 -9.01 12.76
CA PRO A 65 -7.86 -8.18 11.66
C PRO A 65 -8.00 -8.89 10.32
N TYR A 66 -8.67 -8.21 9.37
CA TYR A 66 -8.87 -8.72 8.02
C TYR A 66 -9.74 -9.98 7.89
N SER A 67 -10.60 -10.28 8.88
CA SER A 67 -11.71 -11.26 8.77
C SER A 67 -13.02 -10.60 8.29
N ASP A 68 -14.09 -11.39 8.10
CA ASP A 68 -15.47 -10.94 7.78
C ASP A 68 -16.05 -9.81 8.64
N GLU A 69 -15.42 -9.54 9.78
CA GLU A 69 -15.77 -8.50 10.74
C GLU A 69 -15.06 -7.16 10.46
N TRP A 70 -14.09 -7.13 9.55
CA TRP A 70 -13.26 -5.97 9.19
C TRP A 70 -13.71 -5.34 7.88
N ASP A 71 -14.33 -4.16 7.97
CA ASP A 71 -14.79 -3.38 6.82
C ASP A 71 -13.71 -2.38 6.37
N GLU A 72 -12.79 -2.83 5.51
CA GLU A 72 -11.76 -1.96 4.92
C GLU A 72 -12.36 -0.83 4.08
N SER A 73 -13.45 -1.12 3.35
CA SER A 73 -14.08 -0.16 2.46
C SER A 73 -14.61 1.04 3.22
N LYS A 74 -15.23 0.83 4.39
CA LYS A 74 -15.64 1.91 5.30
C LYS A 74 -14.47 2.83 5.68
N VAL A 75 -13.32 2.26 6.06
CA VAL A 75 -12.14 3.03 6.46
C VAL A 75 -11.58 3.83 5.29
N ARG A 76 -11.42 3.17 4.13
CA ARG A 76 -10.85 3.81 2.94
C ARG A 76 -11.80 4.88 2.39
N ASN A 77 -13.11 4.66 2.46
CA ASN A 77 -14.10 5.67 2.11
C ASN A 77 -14.08 6.86 3.06
N PHE A 78 -13.96 6.63 4.38
CA PHE A 78 -13.78 7.72 5.34
C PHE A 78 -12.51 8.52 5.03
N LEU A 79 -11.38 7.86 4.75
CA LEU A 79 -10.15 8.52 4.34
C LEU A 79 -10.33 9.40 3.09
N ILE A 80 -11.05 8.92 2.08
CA ILE A 80 -11.37 9.69 0.87
C ILE A 80 -12.20 10.94 1.22
N GLU A 81 -13.19 10.81 2.09
CA GLU A 81 -14.04 11.95 2.53
C GLU A 81 -13.25 13.01 3.29
N GLN A 82 -12.18 12.64 4.01
CA GLN A 82 -11.33 13.59 4.71
C GLN A 82 -10.30 14.28 3.81
N ALA A 83 -10.05 13.76 2.60
CA ALA A 83 -9.02 14.25 1.70
C ALA A 83 -9.37 15.62 1.09
N THR A 84 -8.44 16.56 1.18
CA THR A 84 -8.64 17.94 0.71
C THR A 84 -7.84 18.30 -0.54
N GLY A 85 -6.89 17.45 -0.94
CA GLY A 85 -6.07 17.66 -2.12
C GLY A 85 -6.83 17.49 -3.45
N ASP A 86 -6.29 18.05 -4.53
CA ASP A 86 -6.85 17.88 -5.87
C ASP A 86 -6.77 16.43 -6.36
N TRP A 87 -5.76 15.70 -5.87
CA TRP A 87 -5.53 14.29 -6.12
C TRP A 87 -5.44 13.51 -4.80
N ILE A 88 -5.87 12.25 -4.85
CA ILE A 88 -5.74 11.29 -3.77
C ILE A 88 -4.80 10.19 -4.23
N ALA A 89 -3.81 9.84 -3.40
CA ALA A 89 -3.04 8.61 -3.53
C ALA A 89 -3.28 7.71 -2.32
N ASN A 90 -3.76 6.49 -2.54
CA ASN A 90 -3.93 5.51 -1.47
C ASN A 90 -2.74 4.57 -1.47
N ILE A 91 -1.83 4.72 -0.51
CA ILE A 91 -0.56 3.98 -0.45
C ILE A 91 -0.56 3.22 0.87
N ASP A 92 -0.50 1.89 0.81
CA ASP A 92 -0.48 1.07 2.01
C ASP A 92 0.89 1.20 2.72
N ALA A 93 0.94 0.98 4.04
CA ALA A 93 2.13 1.29 4.84
C ALA A 93 3.39 0.50 4.43
N ASP A 94 3.23 -0.70 3.86
CA ASP A 94 4.29 -1.56 3.33
C ASP A 94 4.61 -1.32 1.85
N GLU A 95 4.04 -0.26 1.26
CA GLU A 95 4.30 0.19 -0.09
C GLU A 95 5.14 1.47 -0.10
N ILE A 96 6.11 1.54 -1.01
CA ILE A 96 7.03 2.68 -1.15
C ILE A 96 7.24 2.95 -2.64
N PHE A 97 6.95 4.17 -3.08
CA PHE A 97 7.25 4.58 -4.45
C PHE A 97 8.76 4.65 -4.70
N ASP A 98 9.15 4.45 -5.94
CA ASP A 98 10.47 4.84 -6.43
C ASP A 98 10.72 6.35 -6.21
N ASP A 99 11.97 6.72 -5.86
CA ASP A 99 12.36 8.10 -5.56
C ASP A 99 12.04 9.09 -6.71
N ARG A 100 11.88 8.57 -7.94
CA ARG A 100 11.45 9.37 -9.11
C ARG A 100 10.05 9.96 -8.98
N ILE A 101 9.22 9.49 -8.05
CA ILE A 101 7.82 9.95 -7.90
C ILE A 101 7.72 11.46 -7.69
N SER A 102 8.58 12.05 -6.84
CA SER A 102 8.53 13.49 -6.53
C SER A 102 8.75 14.35 -7.78
N ALA A 103 9.60 13.91 -8.71
CA ALA A 103 9.84 14.61 -9.97
C ALA A 103 8.74 14.35 -11.01
N ALA A 104 8.10 13.19 -10.97
CA ALA A 104 7.07 12.80 -11.94
C ALA A 104 5.69 13.42 -11.62
N LEU A 105 5.37 13.64 -10.35
CA LEU A 105 4.04 14.10 -9.91
C LEU A 105 3.55 15.40 -10.58
N PRO A 106 4.36 16.47 -10.75
CA PRO A 106 3.89 17.68 -11.45
C PRO A 106 3.37 17.39 -12.86
N ASP A 107 4.04 16.51 -13.60
CA ASP A 107 3.66 16.13 -14.96
C ASP A 107 2.46 15.18 -15.01
N ILE A 108 2.34 14.31 -14.02
CA ILE A 108 1.20 13.41 -13.85
C ILE A 108 -0.05 14.24 -13.51
N MET A 109 0.04 15.17 -12.55
CA MET A 109 -1.10 15.93 -12.04
C MET A 109 -1.61 16.98 -13.04
N LYS A 110 -0.73 17.58 -13.87
CA LYS A 110 -1.11 18.60 -14.86
C LYS A 110 -1.96 18.06 -16.02
N GLN A 111 -2.00 16.74 -16.24
CA GLN A 111 -2.79 16.13 -17.32
C GLN A 111 -4.29 16.33 -17.11
N ARG A 112 -4.93 17.14 -17.95
CA ARG A 112 -6.36 17.50 -17.79
C ARG A 112 -7.33 16.37 -18.12
N ASN A 113 -6.97 15.50 -19.07
CA ASN A 113 -7.84 14.43 -19.57
C ASN A 113 -7.58 13.08 -18.90
N ILE A 114 -6.71 13.04 -17.89
CA ILE A 114 -6.43 11.84 -17.10
C ILE A 114 -6.93 12.07 -15.69
N HIS A 115 -7.62 11.06 -15.17
CA HIS A 115 -8.33 11.11 -13.90
C HIS A 115 -7.87 10.02 -12.93
N VAL A 116 -7.27 8.96 -13.45
CA VAL A 116 -6.78 7.79 -12.69
C VAL A 116 -5.40 7.42 -13.20
N TYR A 117 -4.49 7.10 -12.27
CA TYR A 117 -3.17 6.57 -12.59
C TYR A 117 -2.96 5.18 -12.01
N GLN A 118 -2.41 4.33 -12.86
CA GLN A 118 -1.88 3.03 -12.51
C GLN A 118 -0.35 3.05 -12.51
N PHE A 119 0.24 2.24 -11.64
CA PHE A 119 1.68 2.18 -11.44
C PHE A 119 2.18 0.73 -11.53
N PRO A 120 3.35 0.47 -12.12
CA PRO A 120 3.97 -0.84 -12.08
C PRO A 120 4.12 -1.31 -10.63
N PHE A 121 3.53 -2.45 -10.29
CA PHE A 121 3.55 -2.98 -8.93
C PHE A 121 4.56 -4.11 -8.80
N ILE A 122 5.55 -3.93 -7.91
CA ILE A 122 6.66 -4.88 -7.74
C ILE A 122 6.58 -5.45 -6.33
N ASN A 123 6.30 -6.75 -6.25
CA ASN A 123 6.14 -7.47 -4.99
C ASN A 123 7.42 -8.21 -4.61
N PHE A 124 8.04 -7.79 -3.51
CA PHE A 124 9.20 -8.47 -2.94
C PHE A 124 8.78 -9.71 -2.16
N TRP A 125 9.63 -10.73 -2.18
CA TRP A 125 9.32 -12.05 -1.64
C TRP A 125 10.49 -12.63 -0.86
N ARG A 126 10.30 -12.90 0.44
CA ARG A 126 11.31 -13.40 1.42
C ARG A 126 12.45 -12.45 1.73
N ASP A 127 13.01 -11.85 0.70
CA ASP A 127 14.21 -11.02 0.74
C ASP A 127 14.03 -9.83 -0.22
N PRO A 128 14.52 -8.63 0.13
CA PRO A 128 14.49 -7.46 -0.76
C PRO A 128 15.22 -7.66 -2.10
N GLY A 129 16.07 -8.67 -2.26
CA GLY A 129 16.71 -9.02 -3.53
C GLY A 129 15.88 -9.91 -4.45
N ILE A 130 14.68 -10.35 -4.03
CA ILE A 130 13.86 -11.33 -4.77
C ILE A 130 12.45 -10.76 -4.97
N VAL A 131 11.93 -10.85 -6.19
CA VAL A 131 10.56 -10.46 -6.52
C VAL A 131 9.74 -11.67 -6.98
N ARG A 132 8.47 -11.72 -6.56
CA ARG A 132 7.50 -12.69 -7.07
C ARG A 132 6.96 -12.23 -8.42
N VAL A 133 6.79 -13.18 -9.33
CA VAL A 133 6.31 -12.91 -10.70
C VAL A 133 5.07 -13.73 -11.01
N ASN A 134 4.33 -13.29 -12.02
CA ASN A 134 3.17 -14.03 -12.48
C ASN A 134 3.57 -15.45 -12.91
N ALA A 135 2.78 -16.42 -12.48
CA ALA A 135 2.87 -17.82 -12.88
C ALA A 135 1.47 -18.34 -13.24
N PRO A 136 1.35 -19.47 -13.96
CA PRO A 136 0.05 -20.09 -14.20
C PRO A 136 -0.72 -20.26 -12.89
N HIS A 137 -1.97 -19.79 -12.86
CA HIS A 137 -2.84 -19.79 -11.66
C HIS A 137 -2.37 -18.85 -10.52
N ASP A 138 -1.42 -17.95 -10.79
CA ASP A 138 -0.85 -16.98 -9.85
C ASP A 138 -0.46 -15.64 -10.52
N GLU A 139 -1.41 -15.00 -11.21
CA GLU A 139 -1.15 -13.90 -12.16
C GLU A 139 -1.29 -12.48 -11.56
N ARG A 140 -0.97 -12.29 -10.27
CA ARG A 140 -1.25 -11.06 -9.52
C ARG A 140 -0.03 -10.27 -9.03
N TRP A 141 1.18 -10.70 -9.37
CA TRP A 141 2.43 -10.25 -8.74
C TRP A 141 3.26 -9.30 -9.58
N SER A 142 2.97 -9.17 -10.88
CA SER A 142 3.67 -8.28 -11.81
C SER A 142 2.69 -7.49 -12.68
N ASN A 143 1.70 -6.84 -12.05
CA ASN A 143 0.65 -6.08 -12.72
C ASN A 143 0.79 -4.59 -12.44
N ASP A 144 0.02 -3.76 -13.16
CA ASP A 144 -0.15 -2.37 -12.77
C ASP A 144 -1.29 -2.23 -11.75
N ILE A 145 -1.08 -1.40 -10.73
CA ILE A 145 -2.05 -1.18 -9.65
C ILE A 145 -2.56 0.25 -9.65
N VAL A 146 -3.87 0.43 -9.43
CA VAL A 146 -4.47 1.76 -9.25
C VAL A 146 -4.13 2.26 -7.86
N ARG A 147 -3.43 3.40 -7.80
CA ARG A 147 -3.00 4.01 -6.53
C ARG A 147 -3.19 5.52 -6.48
N MET A 148 -3.60 6.17 -7.57
CA MET A 148 -3.84 7.61 -7.58
C MET A 148 -5.02 8.01 -8.48
N TRP A 149 -5.86 8.93 -8.02
CA TRP A 149 -7.01 9.44 -8.77
C TRP A 149 -7.36 10.87 -8.37
N ARG A 150 -8.11 11.59 -9.22
CA ARG A 150 -8.58 12.94 -8.88
C ARG A 150 -9.63 12.90 -7.79
N ASN A 151 -9.50 13.82 -6.84
CA ASN A 151 -10.50 14.02 -5.80
C ASN A 151 -11.80 14.60 -6.41
N GLY A 152 -12.92 14.45 -5.69
CA GLY A 152 -14.21 15.01 -6.10
C GLY A 152 -14.91 14.28 -7.25
N MET A 153 -14.32 13.22 -7.80
CA MET A 153 -14.93 12.40 -8.86
C MET A 153 -15.91 11.34 -8.34
N GLY A 154 -16.12 11.29 -7.02
CA GLY A 154 -16.92 10.28 -6.32
C GLY A 154 -16.45 8.84 -6.55
N ILE A 155 -15.14 8.66 -6.77
CA ILE A 155 -14.49 7.35 -6.73
C ILE A 155 -14.49 6.86 -5.28
N ARG A 156 -15.02 5.65 -5.05
CA ARG A 156 -15.17 5.04 -3.71
C ARG A 156 -14.85 3.55 -3.74
N TYR A 157 -14.55 2.95 -2.60
CA TYR A 157 -14.44 1.51 -2.45
C TYR A 157 -15.84 0.89 -2.30
N ASN A 158 -16.10 -0.21 -3.01
CA ASN A 158 -17.34 -0.98 -2.88
C ASN A 158 -17.48 -1.56 -1.48
N ASP A 159 -18.70 -1.61 -0.94
CA ASP A 159 -19.02 -2.17 0.38
C ASP A 159 -18.96 -3.71 0.43
N GLN A 160 -18.26 -4.35 -0.52
CA GLN A 160 -17.99 -5.78 -0.48
C GLN A 160 -16.86 -6.06 0.50
N LYS A 161 -17.22 -6.73 1.58
CA LYS A 161 -16.31 -7.28 2.58
C LYS A 161 -15.16 -8.03 1.87
N HIS A 162 -13.91 -7.66 2.15
CA HIS A 162 -12.65 -8.23 1.61
C HIS A 162 -12.25 -7.90 0.17
N HIS A 163 -13.06 -7.16 -0.58
CA HIS A 163 -12.72 -6.77 -1.94
C HIS A 163 -12.79 -5.26 -2.10
N CYS A 164 -11.66 -4.61 -1.79
CA CYS A 164 -11.41 -3.19 -2.06
C CYS A 164 -11.35 -2.91 -3.57
N THR A 165 -12.51 -2.98 -4.23
CA THR A 165 -12.67 -2.63 -5.64
C THR A 165 -13.18 -1.21 -5.73
N LEU A 166 -12.46 -0.36 -6.45
CA LEU A 166 -12.90 1.01 -6.71
C LEU A 166 -14.13 1.00 -7.64
N GLN A 167 -15.11 1.82 -7.31
CA GLN A 167 -16.31 2.10 -8.10
C GLN A 167 -16.36 3.59 -8.44
N ALA A 168 -16.97 3.91 -9.58
CA ALA A 168 -17.31 5.28 -9.95
C ALA A 168 -18.68 5.66 -9.36
N VAL A 169 -19.02 6.96 -9.42
CA VAL A 169 -20.36 7.48 -9.06
C VAL A 169 -21.48 6.72 -9.79
N GLU A 170 -22.62 6.57 -9.11
CA GLU A 170 -23.90 6.10 -9.67
C GLU A 170 -23.87 4.70 -10.33
N GLY A 171 -23.02 3.79 -9.86
CA GLY A 171 -22.92 2.44 -10.43
C GLY A 171 -22.25 2.41 -11.82
N GLY A 172 -21.65 3.52 -12.24
CA GLY A 172 -20.80 3.57 -13.42
C GLY A 172 -19.58 2.67 -13.27
N SER A 173 -19.13 2.08 -14.38
CA SER A 173 -17.91 1.26 -14.36
C SER A 173 -16.67 2.15 -14.17
N PHE A 174 -15.95 1.95 -13.06
CA PHE A 174 -14.63 2.55 -12.80
C PHE A 174 -13.69 2.39 -13.99
N TRP A 175 -13.82 1.28 -14.72
CA TRP A 175 -13.05 0.95 -15.92
C TRP A 175 -13.35 1.84 -17.15
N ARG A 176 -14.31 2.76 -17.07
CA ARG A 176 -14.57 3.77 -18.12
C ARG A 176 -13.93 5.13 -17.84
N ILE A 177 -13.44 5.37 -16.63
CA ILE A 177 -12.78 6.65 -16.28
C ILE A 177 -11.44 6.77 -17.04
N PRO A 178 -11.17 7.89 -17.75
CA PRO A 178 -9.89 8.11 -18.42
C PRO A 178 -8.69 7.91 -17.50
N ARG A 179 -7.81 6.98 -17.88
CA ARG A 179 -6.67 6.55 -17.08
C ARG A 179 -5.39 6.53 -17.88
N SER A 180 -4.26 6.62 -17.19
CA SER A 180 -2.94 6.41 -17.77
C SER A 180 -2.05 5.61 -16.83
N ARG A 181 -0.96 5.09 -17.38
CA ARG A 181 0.09 4.40 -16.65
C ARG A 181 1.23 5.38 -16.39
N ALA A 182 1.65 5.49 -15.13
CA ALA A 182 2.83 6.26 -14.77
C ALA A 182 4.04 5.31 -14.67
N GLU A 183 5.14 5.64 -15.35
CA GLU A 183 6.37 4.83 -15.39
C GLU A 183 7.23 4.99 -14.11
N VAL A 184 6.58 4.96 -12.95
CA VAL A 184 7.19 5.05 -11.62
C VAL A 184 6.74 3.84 -10.83
N PRO A 185 7.62 2.85 -10.56
CA PRO A 185 7.24 1.67 -9.82
C PRO A 185 6.79 1.98 -8.39
N LEU A 186 5.79 1.23 -7.94
CA LEU A 186 5.42 1.10 -6.54
C LEU A 186 5.93 -0.25 -6.02
N TYR A 187 6.76 -0.18 -4.98
CA TYR A 187 7.40 -1.35 -4.40
C TYR A 187 6.65 -1.81 -3.16
N HIS A 188 6.26 -3.08 -3.12
CA HIS A 188 5.55 -3.70 -2.00
C HIS A 188 6.47 -4.66 -1.25
N TYR A 189 6.72 -4.36 0.02
CA TYR A 189 7.75 -5.03 0.83
C TYR A 189 7.21 -6.00 1.87
N HIS A 190 5.89 -6.23 1.90
CA HIS A 190 5.21 -6.99 2.93
C HIS A 190 5.93 -8.31 3.29
N TYR A 191 6.12 -9.19 2.29
CA TYR A 191 6.74 -10.51 2.47
C TYR A 191 8.27 -10.48 2.64
N ALA A 192 8.94 -9.36 2.39
CA ALA A 192 10.40 -9.28 2.43
C ALA A 192 10.94 -8.59 3.69
N LEU A 193 10.23 -7.59 4.21
CA LEU A 193 10.66 -6.82 5.38
C LEU A 193 9.71 -6.97 6.59
N GLY A 194 8.48 -7.47 6.38
CA GLY A 194 7.50 -7.65 7.43
C GLY A 194 7.98 -8.65 8.49
N ARG A 195 7.92 -8.25 9.77
CA ARG A 195 8.21 -9.16 10.89
C ARG A 195 7.13 -10.23 11.07
N LEU A 196 5.90 -9.87 10.75
CA LEU A 196 4.74 -10.73 10.71
C LEU A 196 4.11 -10.60 9.33
N ILE A 197 3.67 -11.72 8.78
CA ILE A 197 2.90 -11.72 7.54
C ILE A 197 1.44 -11.42 7.92
N LYS A 198 0.81 -10.48 7.23
CA LYS A 198 -0.58 -10.09 7.46
C LYS A 198 -1.49 -11.17 6.89
N PHE A 199 -2.62 -11.38 7.56
CA PHE A 199 -3.62 -12.35 7.12
C PHE A 199 -4.15 -12.04 5.71
N ASN A 200 -4.42 -10.77 5.37
CA ASN A 200 -4.93 -10.37 4.05
C ASN A 200 -3.92 -10.68 2.93
N ASP A 201 -2.64 -10.42 3.16
CA ASP A 201 -1.58 -10.72 2.19
C ASP A 201 -1.45 -12.23 2.01
N ASN A 202 -1.49 -13.00 3.12
CA ASN A 202 -1.45 -14.46 3.11
C ASN A 202 -2.80 -15.16 2.97
N ARG A 203 -3.83 -14.50 2.41
CA ARG A 203 -5.18 -15.07 2.33
C ARG A 203 -5.29 -16.36 1.51
N ARG A 204 -4.28 -16.64 0.67
CA ARG A 204 -4.18 -17.89 -0.11
C ARG A 204 -3.31 -18.95 0.58
N GLY A 205 -2.84 -18.72 1.81
CA GLY A 205 -1.92 -19.64 2.49
C GLY A 205 -0.61 -19.82 1.73
N ASP A 206 -0.10 -18.74 1.13
CA ASP A 206 1.17 -18.69 0.40
C ASP A 206 2.37 -19.10 1.29
N VAL A 207 2.22 -18.94 2.61
CA VAL A 207 3.08 -19.54 3.65
C VAL A 207 2.19 -20.19 4.72
N ASN A 208 2.63 -21.31 5.30
CA ASN A 208 1.89 -21.95 6.38
C ASN A 208 2.03 -21.14 7.67
N MET A 209 0.99 -20.38 8.01
CA MET A 209 0.88 -19.59 9.25
C MET A 209 -0.46 -19.92 9.89
N LEU A 210 -0.53 -20.96 10.72
CA LEU A 210 -1.71 -21.22 11.56
C LEU A 210 -1.94 -19.99 12.47
N ASN A 211 -3.04 -19.27 12.24
CA ASN A 211 -3.52 -18.16 13.06
C ASN A 211 -2.56 -16.95 13.23
N ASN A 212 -1.72 -16.68 12.23
CA ASN A 212 -0.79 -15.53 12.27
C ASN A 212 0.24 -15.59 13.41
N ARG A 213 0.53 -16.80 13.93
CA ARG A 213 1.51 -17.04 14.98
C ARG A 213 2.52 -18.08 14.52
N GLY A 214 3.81 -17.74 14.57
CA GLY A 214 4.92 -18.63 14.20
C GLY A 214 5.85 -18.02 13.16
N ASN A 215 6.90 -18.77 12.81
CA ASN A 215 7.78 -18.41 11.70
C ASN A 215 7.14 -18.87 10.39
N PRO A 216 7.17 -18.05 9.32
CA PRO A 216 6.65 -18.45 8.02
C PRO A 216 7.35 -19.71 7.51
N ASP A 217 6.56 -20.72 7.15
CA ASP A 217 7.09 -21.86 6.40
C ASP A 217 7.27 -21.46 4.93
N TRP A 218 8.51 -21.09 4.60
CA TRP A 218 8.93 -20.76 3.25
C TRP A 218 9.18 -22.00 2.38
N GLU A 219 9.16 -23.20 2.93
CA GLU A 219 9.29 -24.43 2.14
C GLU A 219 7.92 -24.98 1.72
N TYR A 220 6.84 -24.44 2.27
CA TYR A 220 5.48 -24.78 1.89
C TYR A 220 5.25 -24.63 0.38
N GLN A 221 4.73 -25.71 -0.22
CA GLN A 221 4.35 -25.75 -1.62
C GLN A 221 2.83 -25.75 -1.75
N HIS A 222 2.29 -24.76 -2.47
CA HIS A 222 0.86 -24.64 -2.67
C HIS A 222 0.35 -25.71 -3.63
N GLY A 223 -0.66 -26.49 -3.24
CA GLY A 223 -1.19 -27.58 -4.07
C GLY A 223 -2.01 -27.15 -5.30
N GLN A 224 -2.07 -25.86 -5.62
CA GLN A 224 -2.92 -25.30 -6.71
C GLN A 224 -2.14 -24.45 -7.73
N TYR A 225 -0.95 -23.96 -7.37
CA TYR A 225 -0.13 -23.12 -8.23
C TYR A 225 1.32 -23.14 -7.74
N GLU A 226 2.23 -22.80 -8.66
CA GLU A 226 3.65 -22.67 -8.37
C GLU A 226 3.99 -21.21 -8.07
N ILE A 227 4.69 -20.96 -6.96
CA ILE A 227 5.25 -19.63 -6.67
C ILE A 227 6.52 -19.46 -7.49
N ARG A 228 6.52 -18.50 -8.43
CA ARG A 228 7.70 -18.15 -9.22
C ARG A 228 8.32 -16.83 -8.78
N THR A 229 9.64 -16.79 -8.78
CA THR A 229 10.42 -15.61 -8.39
C THR A 229 11.54 -15.34 -9.38
N LYS A 230 12.08 -14.12 -9.32
CA LYS A 230 13.32 -13.74 -10.02
C LYS A 230 14.14 -12.77 -9.17
N PRO A 231 15.46 -12.65 -9.42
CA PRO A 231 16.27 -11.61 -8.82
C PRO A 231 15.75 -10.20 -9.14
N PHE A 232 15.77 -9.32 -8.15
CA PHE A 232 15.53 -7.89 -8.35
C PHE A 232 16.80 -7.24 -8.90
N LEU A 233 16.71 -6.71 -10.12
CA LEU A 233 17.82 -6.03 -10.80
C LEU A 233 17.71 -4.49 -10.73
N GLY A 234 16.66 -3.98 -10.07
CA GLY A 234 16.42 -2.56 -9.94
C GLY A 234 17.16 -1.94 -8.75
N ARG A 235 16.81 -0.68 -8.44
CA ARG A 235 17.30 0.03 -7.27
C ARG A 235 16.15 0.30 -6.32
N HIS A 236 16.31 -0.09 -5.06
CA HIS A 236 15.33 0.24 -4.02
C HIS A 236 15.24 1.76 -3.81
N PRO A 237 14.11 2.29 -3.31
CA PRO A 237 14.03 3.67 -2.84
C PRO A 237 15.12 3.98 -1.82
N SER A 238 15.58 5.22 -1.80
CA SER A 238 16.66 5.71 -0.93
C SER A 238 16.43 5.37 0.55
N VAL A 239 15.19 5.50 1.04
CA VAL A 239 14.79 5.15 2.40
C VAL A 239 14.99 3.68 2.72
N VAL A 240 14.67 2.79 1.77
CA VAL A 240 14.85 1.33 1.92
C VAL A 240 16.33 0.99 1.86
N GLN A 241 17.11 1.58 0.95
CA GLN A 241 18.56 1.39 0.91
C GLN A 241 19.22 1.76 2.26
N ALA A 242 18.82 2.89 2.85
CA ALA A 242 19.33 3.33 4.15
C ALA A 242 18.95 2.37 5.28
N TYR A 243 17.74 1.82 5.25
CA TYR A 243 17.29 0.80 6.19
C TYR A 243 18.09 -0.51 6.07
N LEU A 244 18.27 -1.03 4.86
CA LEU A 244 19.03 -2.27 4.62
C LEU A 244 20.49 -2.13 5.05
N LYS A 245 21.13 -0.99 4.77
CA LYS A 245 22.51 -0.70 5.23
C LYS A 245 22.66 -0.72 6.75
N LYS A 246 21.61 -0.33 7.50
CA LYS A 246 21.62 -0.37 8.98
C LYS A 246 21.46 -1.79 9.49
N ARG A 247 20.65 -2.63 8.84
CA ARG A 247 20.45 -4.04 9.25
C ARG A 247 21.72 -4.88 9.15
N VAL A 248 22.53 -4.68 8.11
CA VAL A 248 23.78 -5.46 7.89
C VAL A 248 24.86 -5.16 8.94
N LYS A 249 24.74 -4.05 9.68
CA LYS A 249 25.71 -3.65 10.71
C LYS A 249 25.42 -4.22 12.10
N HIS A 250 24.34 -5.00 12.24
CA HIS A 250 23.90 -5.64 13.49
C HIS A 250 23.83 -7.14 13.31
#